data_AF-A0A3A5VI36-F1
#
_entry.id   AF-A0A3A5VI36-F1
#
_cell.length_a   1.000
_cell.length_b   1.000
_cell.length_c   1.000
_cell.angle_alpha   90.00
_cell.angle_beta   90.00
_cell.angle_gamma   90.00
#
_symmetry.space_group_name_H-M   'P 1'
#
loop_
_entity.id
_entity.type
_entity.pdbx_description
1 polymer ?
#
loop_
_entity_poly.entity_id
_entity_poly.type
_entity_poly.pdbx_seq_one_letter_code
_entity_poly.pdbx_strand_id
1 'polypeptide(L)'
;MIEEVTQVVSDLLAFMTDNPTALGFIVSLAYVIGPSWMVFLEKRQRLSKVVVWAYALIVVPIIVLGLLANVLPESYCGDPLSHEEFRFFYPLWLPLLPLFWFYLRSEVIQHPYLYAAMLVSLSVAVFLLTFGYEVFHYAYQQVHGTGIAYSGAVASECASLDGDSVRTARQWRDVATAALAVVLVLVMVVARRRKQGLPSSAASTDASSSDGNDASTEGRGMPKM
;
A
#
# COMPACT_ATOMS: atom_id res chain seq x y z
N MET A 1 5.25 -0.07 -28.95
CA MET A 1 5.38 -0.12 -27.48
C MET A 1 4.44 0.85 -26.75
N ILE A 2 4.50 2.17 -26.95
CA ILE A 2 3.52 3.09 -26.30
C ILE A 2 2.10 2.88 -26.86
N GLU A 3 1.96 2.73 -28.19
CA GLU A 3 0.67 2.43 -28.83
C GLU A 3 0.05 1.11 -28.39
N GLU A 4 0.85 0.04 -28.29
CA GLU A 4 0.38 -1.27 -27.82
C GLU A 4 -0.06 -1.23 -26.35
N VAL A 5 0.63 -0.48 -25.50
CA VAL A 5 0.23 -0.30 -24.10
C VAL A 5 -1.06 0.51 -24.01
N THR A 6 -1.21 1.59 -24.79
CA THR A 6 -2.46 2.36 -24.82
C THR A 6 -3.63 1.54 -25.37
N GLN A 7 -3.38 0.65 -26.32
CA GLN A 7 -4.41 -0.19 -26.92
C GLN A 7 -4.82 -1.32 -25.97
N VAL A 8 -3.86 -1.94 -25.27
CA VAL A 8 -4.17 -2.89 -24.19
C VAL A 8 -4.93 -2.20 -23.06
N VAL A 9 -4.55 -0.98 -22.65
CA VAL A 9 -5.27 -0.22 -21.62
C VAL A 9 -6.68 0.14 -22.08
N SER A 10 -6.84 0.54 -23.35
CA SER A 10 -8.13 0.82 -23.99
C SER A 10 -9.03 -0.42 -24.02
N ASP A 11 -8.50 -1.56 -24.48
CA ASP A 11 -9.24 -2.82 -24.59
C ASP A 11 -9.59 -3.37 -23.20
N LEU A 12 -8.70 -3.18 -22.22
CA LEU A 12 -8.99 -3.48 -20.83
C LEU A 12 -10.11 -2.58 -20.32
N LEU A 13 -10.07 -1.27 -20.60
CA LEU A 13 -11.09 -0.30 -20.20
C LEU A 13 -12.45 -0.66 -20.82
N ALA A 14 -12.48 -1.06 -22.10
CA ALA A 14 -13.66 -1.49 -22.82
C ALA A 14 -14.25 -2.79 -22.20
N PHE A 15 -13.39 -3.75 -21.88
CA PHE A 15 -13.81 -4.96 -21.17
C PHE A 15 -14.32 -4.66 -19.75
N MET A 16 -13.72 -3.67 -19.05
CA MET A 16 -14.18 -3.21 -17.74
C MET A 16 -15.59 -2.60 -17.81
N THR A 17 -15.92 -1.89 -18.88
CA THR A 17 -17.26 -1.33 -19.10
C THR A 17 -18.30 -2.37 -19.47
N ASP A 18 -17.93 -3.42 -20.21
CA ASP A 18 -18.89 -4.42 -20.70
C ASP A 18 -19.29 -5.46 -19.64
N ASN A 19 -18.43 -5.72 -18.64
CA ASN A 19 -18.68 -6.73 -17.59
C ASN A 19 -18.24 -6.26 -16.19
N PRO A 20 -18.88 -5.21 -15.64
CA PRO A 20 -18.44 -4.57 -14.39
C PRO A 20 -18.47 -5.51 -13.17
N THR A 21 -19.43 -6.45 -13.11
CA THR A 21 -19.59 -7.39 -12.00
C THR A 21 -18.52 -8.48 -11.98
N ALA A 22 -18.25 -9.10 -13.14
CA ALA A 22 -17.22 -10.12 -13.27
C ALA A 22 -15.82 -9.54 -13.01
N LEU A 23 -15.58 -8.31 -13.48
CA LEU A 23 -14.34 -7.59 -13.23
C LEU A 23 -14.19 -7.22 -11.75
N GLY A 24 -15.24 -6.68 -11.12
CA GLY A 24 -15.24 -6.38 -9.69
C GLY A 24 -14.91 -7.61 -8.85
N PHE A 25 -15.44 -8.79 -9.22
CA PHE A 25 -15.12 -10.06 -8.58
C PHE A 25 -13.65 -10.47 -8.78
N ILE A 26 -13.13 -10.39 -10.01
CA ILE A 26 -11.73 -10.74 -10.32
C ILE A 26 -10.75 -9.81 -9.59
N VAL A 27 -11.01 -8.50 -9.61
CA VAL A 27 -10.19 -7.48 -8.93
C VAL A 27 -10.21 -7.71 -7.42
N SER A 28 -11.38 -8.00 -6.84
CA SER A 28 -11.50 -8.30 -5.41
C SER A 28 -10.73 -9.58 -5.05
N LEU A 29 -10.84 -10.63 -5.86
CA LEU A 29 -10.12 -11.87 -5.65
C LEU A 29 -8.60 -11.68 -5.76
N ALA A 30 -8.15 -10.93 -6.77
CA ALA A 30 -6.74 -10.58 -6.95
C ALA A 30 -6.20 -9.72 -5.81
N TYR A 31 -7.03 -8.84 -5.26
CA TYR A 31 -6.71 -8.00 -4.10
C TYR A 31 -6.59 -8.81 -2.80
N VAL A 32 -7.40 -9.86 -2.61
CA VAL A 32 -7.32 -10.70 -1.41
C VAL A 32 -6.16 -11.71 -1.51
N ILE A 33 -6.01 -12.36 -2.67
CA ILE A 33 -5.06 -13.46 -2.86
C ILE A 33 -3.66 -12.95 -3.23
N GLY A 34 -3.57 -11.95 -4.11
CA GLY A 34 -2.30 -11.46 -4.64
C GLY A 34 -1.31 -11.01 -3.58
N PRO A 35 -1.71 -10.19 -2.60
CA PRO A 35 -0.86 -9.77 -1.49
C PRO A 35 -0.31 -10.95 -0.67
N SER A 36 -1.16 -11.94 -0.37
CA SER A 36 -0.77 -13.16 0.36
C SER A 36 0.20 -14.03 -0.45
N TRP A 37 -0.04 -14.16 -1.75
CA TRP A 37 0.83 -14.87 -2.68
C TRP A 37 2.22 -14.24 -2.78
N MET A 38 2.29 -12.91 -2.80
CA MET A 38 3.56 -12.17 -2.82
C MET A 38 4.39 -12.42 -1.55
N VAL A 39 3.77 -12.38 -0.36
CA VAL A 39 4.44 -12.73 0.90
C VAL A 39 4.97 -14.16 0.87
N PHE A 40 4.18 -15.10 0.36
CA PHE A 40 4.55 -16.50 0.26
C PHE A 40 5.76 -16.73 -0.66
N LEU A 41 5.76 -16.09 -1.84
CA LEU A 41 6.87 -16.19 -2.80
C LEU A 41 8.15 -15.51 -2.29
N GLU A 42 8.02 -14.34 -1.64
CA GLU A 42 9.14 -13.64 -1.02
C GLU A 42 9.78 -14.48 0.09
N LYS A 43 8.97 -15.11 0.96
CA LYS A 43 9.47 -16.03 2.00
C LYS A 43 10.25 -17.21 1.43
N ARG A 44 9.88 -17.69 0.24
CA ARG A 44 10.58 -18.80 -0.44
C ARG A 44 11.81 -18.36 -1.23
N GLN A 45 12.14 -17.06 -1.25
CA GLN A 45 13.18 -16.47 -2.11
C GLN A 45 13.01 -16.83 -3.59
N ARG A 46 11.79 -17.15 -4.03
CA ARG A 46 11.47 -17.51 -5.42
C ARG A 46 10.92 -16.32 -6.20
N LEU A 47 10.90 -15.15 -5.60
CA LEU A 47 10.33 -13.95 -6.19
C LEU A 47 11.38 -13.31 -7.12
N SER A 48 11.24 -13.54 -8.42
CA SER A 48 12.07 -12.86 -9.42
C SER A 48 11.76 -11.36 -9.44
N LYS A 49 12.80 -10.54 -9.61
CA LYS A 49 12.69 -9.08 -9.82
C LYS A 49 11.62 -8.73 -10.86
N VAL A 50 11.56 -9.49 -11.96
CA VAL A 50 10.62 -9.26 -13.06
C VAL A 50 9.17 -9.42 -12.59
N VAL A 51 8.89 -10.43 -11.76
CA VAL A 51 7.55 -10.70 -11.24
C VAL A 51 7.10 -9.58 -10.30
N VAL A 52 8.01 -9.05 -9.47
CA VAL A 52 7.72 -7.92 -8.58
C VAL A 52 7.40 -6.66 -9.36
N TRP A 53 8.19 -6.37 -10.39
CA TRP A 53 7.96 -5.22 -11.26
C TRP A 53 6.65 -5.34 -12.04
N ALA A 54 6.36 -6.52 -12.61
CA ALA A 54 5.10 -6.76 -13.30
C ALA A 54 3.90 -6.60 -12.36
N TYR A 55 3.99 -7.12 -11.13
CA TYR A 55 2.93 -6.93 -10.14
C TYR A 55 2.79 -5.45 -9.73
N ALA A 56 3.90 -4.73 -9.51
CA ALA A 56 3.89 -3.33 -9.10
C ALA A 56 3.34 -2.39 -10.17
N LEU A 57 3.69 -2.62 -11.44
CA LEU A 57 3.39 -1.70 -12.54
C LEU A 57 2.13 -2.06 -13.33
N ILE A 58 1.67 -3.31 -13.25
CA ILE A 58 0.51 -3.77 -14.02
C ILE A 58 -0.61 -4.17 -13.08
N VAL A 59 -0.37 -5.16 -12.21
CA VAL A 59 -1.43 -5.75 -11.38
C VAL A 59 -1.96 -4.75 -10.35
N VAL A 60 -1.08 -4.05 -9.64
CA VAL A 60 -1.48 -3.07 -8.62
C VAL A 60 -2.24 -1.90 -9.23
N PRO A 61 -1.80 -1.26 -10.34
CA PRO A 61 -2.59 -0.24 -11.00
C PRO A 61 -3.95 -0.73 -11.49
N ILE A 62 -4.04 -1.95 -12.05
CA ILE A 62 -5.34 -2.53 -12.44
C ILE A 62 -6.25 -2.71 -11.23
N ILE A 63 -5.71 -3.21 -10.11
CA ILE A 63 -6.48 -3.36 -8.87
C ILE A 63 -6.94 -1.99 -8.36
N VAL A 64 -6.06 -1.00 -8.31
CA VAL A 64 -6.38 0.37 -7.84
C VAL A 64 -7.44 1.00 -8.74
N LEU A 65 -7.27 0.93 -10.07
CA LEU A 65 -8.23 1.47 -11.02
C LEU A 65 -9.57 0.75 -10.94
N GLY A 66 -9.58 -0.59 -10.85
CA GLY A 66 -10.80 -1.36 -10.68
C GLY A 66 -11.53 -1.02 -9.37
N LEU A 67 -10.79 -0.90 -8.27
CA LEU A 67 -11.32 -0.46 -6.98
C LEU A 67 -11.94 0.93 -7.06
N LEU A 68 -11.25 1.90 -7.67
CA LEU A 68 -11.74 3.27 -7.81
C LEU A 68 -12.89 3.40 -8.82
N ALA A 69 -12.90 2.60 -9.89
CA ALA A 69 -13.94 2.61 -10.92
C ALA A 69 -15.30 2.16 -10.37
N ASN A 70 -15.31 1.23 -9.41
CA ASN A 70 -16.54 0.83 -8.71
C ASN A 70 -17.19 1.98 -7.92
N VAL A 71 -16.45 3.08 -7.71
CA VAL A 71 -16.84 4.14 -6.78
C VAL A 71 -16.71 5.51 -7.45
N LEU A 72 -16.73 5.60 -8.78
CA LEU A 72 -16.69 6.91 -9.45
C LEU A 72 -17.95 7.72 -9.12
N PRO A 73 -17.81 8.99 -8.69
CA PRO A 73 -18.90 9.83 -8.18
C PRO A 73 -20.05 10.09 -9.17
N GLU A 74 -19.86 9.82 -10.47
CA GLU A 74 -20.87 10.06 -11.49
C GLU A 74 -22.10 9.14 -11.37
N SER A 75 -21.97 7.95 -10.74
CA SER A 75 -23.08 7.02 -10.53
C SER A 75 -23.90 7.29 -9.26
N TYR A 76 -23.38 8.07 -8.30
CA TYR A 76 -24.03 8.33 -7.00
C TYR A 76 -25.33 9.14 -7.10
N CYS A 77 -25.59 9.72 -8.26
CA CYS A 77 -26.83 10.43 -8.54
C CYS A 77 -27.99 9.53 -8.93
N GLY A 78 -27.70 8.33 -9.43
CA GLY A 78 -28.71 7.33 -9.78
C GLY A 78 -28.97 6.35 -8.64
N ASP A 79 -27.93 6.01 -7.87
CA ASP A 79 -28.02 5.03 -6.79
C ASP A 79 -27.01 5.36 -5.67
N PRO A 80 -27.38 6.25 -4.73
CA PRO A 80 -26.48 6.69 -3.69
C PRO A 80 -26.22 5.58 -2.66
N LEU A 81 -24.96 5.18 -2.46
CA LEU A 81 -24.63 4.27 -1.36
C LEU A 81 -24.92 4.95 -0.02
N SER A 82 -25.72 4.29 0.80
CA SER A 82 -25.99 4.66 2.18
C SER A 82 -24.71 4.60 3.02
N HIS A 83 -24.65 5.37 4.11
CA HIS A 83 -23.53 5.35 5.06
C HIS A 83 -23.23 3.93 5.60
N GLU A 84 -24.25 3.07 5.70
CA GLU A 84 -24.12 1.69 6.14
C GLU A 84 -23.42 0.80 5.09
N GLU A 85 -23.63 1.07 3.81
CA GLU A 85 -23.01 0.32 2.70
C GLU A 85 -21.52 0.65 2.56
N PHE A 86 -21.09 1.87 2.91
CA PHE A 86 -19.66 2.20 2.97
C PHE A 86 -18.90 1.32 3.96
N ARG A 87 -19.59 0.82 5.01
CA ARG A 87 -18.94 -0.09 5.97
C ARG A 87 -18.53 -1.41 5.35
N PHE A 88 -19.15 -1.81 4.25
CA PHE A 88 -18.81 -3.01 3.51
C PHE A 88 -17.39 -2.96 2.92
N PHE A 89 -16.80 -1.77 2.77
CA PHE A 89 -15.44 -1.60 2.27
C PHE A 89 -14.37 -1.63 3.38
N TYR A 90 -14.71 -1.46 4.66
CA TYR A 90 -13.72 -1.55 5.75
C TYR A 90 -12.96 -2.89 5.83
N PRO A 91 -13.60 -4.06 5.59
CA PRO A 91 -12.91 -5.33 5.50
C PRO A 91 -11.78 -5.38 4.47
N LEU A 92 -11.75 -4.49 3.47
CA LEU A 92 -10.64 -4.40 2.50
C LEU A 92 -9.30 -4.03 3.16
N TRP A 93 -9.28 -3.51 4.37
CA TRP A 93 -8.03 -3.32 5.12
C TRP A 93 -7.43 -4.63 5.63
N LEU A 94 -8.25 -5.67 5.86
CA LEU A 94 -7.80 -6.93 6.48
C LEU A 94 -6.72 -7.67 5.66
N PRO A 95 -6.84 -7.80 4.31
CA PRO A 95 -5.78 -8.40 3.51
C PRO A 95 -4.44 -7.65 3.55
N LEU A 96 -4.44 -6.34 3.86
CA LEU A 96 -3.20 -5.55 3.94
C LEU A 96 -2.44 -5.75 5.25
N LEU A 97 -3.14 -6.03 6.35
CA LEU A 97 -2.52 -6.21 7.67
C LEU A 97 -1.37 -7.22 7.70
N PRO A 98 -1.48 -8.44 7.13
CA PRO A 98 -0.37 -9.38 7.12
C PRO A 98 0.82 -8.89 6.29
N LEU A 99 0.61 -8.05 5.26
CA LEU A 99 1.68 -7.48 4.46
C LEU A 99 2.40 -6.37 5.22
N PHE A 100 1.65 -5.49 5.91
CA PHE A 100 2.23 -4.51 6.81
C PHE A 100 3.04 -5.18 7.91
N TRP A 101 2.50 -6.23 8.52
CA TRP A 101 3.21 -7.02 9.53
C TRP A 101 4.48 -7.66 8.98
N PHE A 102 4.40 -8.32 7.82
CA PHE A 102 5.55 -8.92 7.16
C PHE A 102 6.61 -7.86 6.83
N TYR A 103 6.21 -6.73 6.26
CA TYR A 103 7.11 -5.61 5.99
C TYR A 103 7.81 -5.18 7.29
N LEU A 104 7.05 -4.77 8.30
CA LEU A 104 7.61 -4.24 9.55
C LEU A 104 8.45 -5.27 10.32
N ARG A 105 8.19 -6.58 10.20
CA ARG A 105 8.90 -7.62 10.96
C ARG A 105 10.07 -8.28 10.23
N SER A 106 10.05 -8.40 8.90
CA SER A 106 11.13 -9.04 8.15
C SER A 106 12.44 -8.23 8.18
N GLU A 107 13.54 -8.91 8.50
CA GLU A 107 14.91 -8.34 8.53
C GLU A 107 15.48 -8.22 7.12
N VAL A 108 15.27 -9.24 6.30
CA VAL A 108 15.69 -9.28 4.90
C VAL A 108 14.46 -9.24 4.00
N ILE A 109 14.36 -8.19 3.18
CA ILE A 109 13.40 -8.07 2.08
C ILE A 109 14.20 -7.76 0.83
N GLN A 110 13.99 -8.51 -0.24
CA GLN A 110 14.78 -8.35 -1.47
C GLN A 110 14.48 -7.01 -2.15
N HIS A 111 13.23 -6.57 -2.08
CA HIS A 111 12.73 -5.37 -2.76
C HIS A 111 11.94 -4.43 -1.82
N PRO A 112 12.59 -3.80 -0.82
CA PRO A 112 11.91 -3.08 0.25
C PRO A 112 11.15 -1.83 -0.23
N TYR A 113 11.63 -1.16 -1.29
CA TYR A 113 10.99 0.05 -1.81
C TYR A 113 9.82 -0.25 -2.74
N LEU A 114 9.94 -1.28 -3.59
CA LEU A 114 8.83 -1.72 -4.45
C LEU A 114 7.67 -2.26 -3.61
N TYR A 115 7.98 -3.07 -2.59
CA TYR A 115 6.97 -3.59 -1.69
C TYR A 115 6.29 -2.47 -0.88
N ALA A 116 7.04 -1.45 -0.47
CA ALA A 116 6.47 -0.26 0.16
C ALA A 116 5.54 0.50 -0.78
N ALA A 117 5.96 0.74 -2.03
CA ALA A 117 5.15 1.41 -3.03
C ALA A 117 3.82 0.69 -3.28
N MET A 118 3.84 -0.65 -3.39
CA MET A 118 2.63 -1.47 -3.51
C MET A 118 1.70 -1.30 -2.30
N LEU A 119 2.24 -1.35 -1.08
CA LEU A 119 1.42 -1.21 0.12
C LEU A 119 0.80 0.18 0.22
N VAL A 120 1.56 1.23 -0.09
CA VAL A 120 1.06 2.61 -0.07
C VAL A 120 -0.04 2.78 -1.11
N SER A 121 0.15 2.32 -2.35
CA SER A 121 -0.86 2.50 -3.41
C SER A 121 -2.16 1.74 -3.11
N LEU A 122 -2.07 0.49 -2.65
CA LEU A 122 -3.25 -0.29 -2.24
C LEU A 122 -3.96 0.35 -1.04
N SER A 123 -3.21 0.85 -0.06
CA SER A 123 -3.79 1.53 1.11
C SER A 123 -4.47 2.84 0.74
N VAL A 124 -3.90 3.60 -0.19
CA VAL A 124 -4.50 4.83 -0.72
C VAL A 124 -5.81 4.52 -1.44
N ALA A 125 -5.85 3.48 -2.25
CA ALA A 125 -7.08 3.06 -2.93
C ALA A 125 -8.17 2.70 -1.91
N VAL A 126 -7.87 1.82 -0.95
CA VAL A 126 -8.85 1.44 0.09
C VAL A 126 -9.27 2.63 0.95
N PHE A 127 -8.33 3.52 1.30
CA PHE A 127 -8.65 4.73 2.02
C PHE A 127 -9.63 5.60 1.24
N LEU A 128 -9.38 5.83 -0.05
CA LEU A 128 -10.29 6.59 -0.91
C LEU A 128 -11.71 5.99 -0.91
N LEU A 129 -11.84 4.67 -0.98
CA LEU A 129 -13.14 3.97 -0.95
C LEU A 129 -13.86 4.04 0.39
N THR A 130 -13.11 4.15 1.49
CA THR A 130 -13.64 4.12 2.86
C THR A 130 -13.70 5.54 3.42
N PHE A 131 -12.62 5.95 4.09
CA PHE A 131 -12.52 7.23 4.78
C PHE A 131 -12.51 8.43 3.83
N GLY A 132 -11.97 8.30 2.63
CA GLY A 132 -11.92 9.37 1.65
C GLY A 132 -13.32 9.84 1.25
N TYR A 133 -14.26 8.90 1.09
CA TYR A 133 -15.67 9.23 0.87
C TYR A 133 -16.29 9.91 2.08
N GLU A 134 -16.07 9.40 3.29
CA GLU A 134 -16.58 10.05 4.50
C GLU A 134 -16.07 11.50 4.64
N VAL A 135 -14.77 11.74 4.38
CA VAL A 135 -14.19 13.08 4.38
C VAL A 135 -14.82 13.98 3.31
N PHE A 136 -15.07 13.44 2.11
CA PHE A 136 -15.77 14.18 1.05
C PHE A 136 -17.18 14.60 1.49
N HIS A 137 -17.96 13.67 2.07
CA HIS A 137 -19.31 13.96 2.57
C HIS A 137 -19.31 15.01 3.67
N TYR A 138 -18.45 14.83 4.64
CA TYR A 138 -18.32 15.76 5.76
C TYR A 138 -17.90 17.15 5.27
N ALA A 139 -16.88 17.23 4.41
CA ALA A 139 -16.40 18.50 3.88
C ALA A 139 -17.48 19.20 3.02
N TYR A 140 -18.23 18.46 2.22
CA TYR A 140 -19.34 19.02 1.46
C TYR A 140 -20.42 19.57 2.39
N GLN A 141 -20.82 18.82 3.42
CA GLN A 141 -21.80 19.25 4.41
C GLN A 141 -21.39 20.53 5.12
N GLN A 142 -20.11 20.67 5.45
CA GLN A 142 -19.57 21.86 6.12
C GLN A 142 -19.61 23.11 5.25
N VAL A 143 -19.37 22.97 3.94
CA VAL A 143 -19.31 24.11 3.01
C VAL A 143 -20.70 24.49 2.49
N HIS A 144 -21.53 23.51 2.16
CA HIS A 144 -22.87 23.73 1.58
C HIS A 144 -23.97 23.92 2.64
N GLY A 145 -23.72 23.55 3.90
CA GLY A 145 -24.69 23.64 5.01
C GLY A 145 -25.72 22.51 5.05
N THR A 146 -25.91 21.79 3.94
CA THR A 146 -26.68 20.54 3.88
C THR A 146 -25.74 19.39 3.53
N GLY A 147 -25.89 18.25 4.22
CA GLY A 147 -25.18 17.03 3.84
C GLY A 147 -25.66 16.54 2.48
N ILE A 148 -24.81 15.81 1.77
CA ILE A 148 -25.27 15.03 0.61
C ILE A 148 -26.19 13.94 1.17
N ALA A 149 -27.50 14.15 1.09
CA ALA A 149 -28.49 13.21 1.56
C ALA A 149 -28.61 12.08 0.53
N TYR A 150 -28.02 10.94 0.85
CA TYR A 150 -28.07 9.73 0.04
C TYR A 150 -29.38 8.95 0.18
N SER A 151 -30.36 9.47 0.91
CA SER A 151 -31.67 8.82 1.07
C SER A 151 -32.60 9.19 -0.09
N GLY A 152 -32.51 8.46 -1.21
CA GLY A 152 -33.55 8.46 -2.25
C GLY A 152 -33.89 9.81 -2.88
N ALA A 153 -32.96 10.77 -2.88
CA ALA A 153 -33.15 12.06 -3.52
C ALA A 153 -33.27 11.90 -5.04
N VAL A 154 -34.27 12.56 -5.62
CA VAL A 154 -34.58 12.52 -7.05
C VAL A 154 -33.39 13.04 -7.86
N ALA A 155 -33.08 12.44 -9.01
CA ALA A 155 -31.94 12.81 -9.88
C ALA A 155 -31.82 14.33 -10.19
N SER A 156 -32.92 15.09 -10.05
CA SER A 156 -32.96 16.55 -10.16
C SER A 156 -32.17 17.30 -9.07
N GLU A 157 -32.03 16.75 -7.86
CA GLU A 157 -31.20 17.37 -6.80
C GLU A 157 -29.71 17.18 -7.06
N CYS A 158 -29.36 16.11 -7.78
CA CYS A 158 -27.99 15.85 -8.21
C CYS A 158 -27.51 16.78 -9.32
N ALA A 159 -28.42 17.25 -10.17
CA ALA A 159 -28.16 18.32 -11.13
C ALA A 159 -27.91 19.69 -10.44
N SER A 160 -28.17 19.80 -9.14
CA SER A 160 -27.99 21.01 -8.34
C SER A 160 -26.82 20.96 -7.34
N LEU A 161 -25.94 19.95 -7.41
CA LEU A 161 -24.72 19.96 -6.61
C LEU A 161 -23.88 21.21 -6.95
N ASP A 162 -23.60 22.01 -5.94
CA ASP A 162 -22.81 23.22 -6.10
C ASP A 162 -21.35 22.85 -6.43
N GLY A 163 -20.90 23.28 -7.61
CA GLY A 163 -19.59 22.90 -8.15
C GLY A 163 -18.43 23.34 -7.27
N ASP A 164 -18.56 24.49 -6.59
CA ASP A 164 -17.52 25.02 -5.71
C ASP A 164 -17.45 24.24 -4.39
N SER A 165 -18.59 23.86 -3.83
CA SER A 165 -18.68 22.96 -2.68
C SER A 165 -18.12 21.57 -3.01
N VAL A 166 -18.43 21.01 -4.18
CA VAL A 166 -17.86 19.73 -4.64
C VAL A 166 -16.34 19.83 -4.81
N ARG A 167 -15.84 20.90 -5.43
CA ARG A 167 -14.40 21.12 -5.61
C ARG A 167 -13.68 21.20 -4.27
N THR A 168 -14.23 21.96 -3.33
CA THR A 168 -13.66 22.12 -1.99
C THR A 168 -13.67 20.79 -1.21
N ALA A 169 -14.77 20.03 -1.29
CA ALA A 169 -14.87 18.73 -0.67
C ALA A 169 -13.86 17.72 -1.25
N ARG A 170 -13.67 17.71 -2.57
CA ARG A 170 -12.61 16.90 -3.23
C ARG A 170 -11.22 17.30 -2.73
N GLN A 171 -10.95 18.59 -2.62
CA GLN A 171 -9.67 19.07 -2.11
C GLN A 171 -9.39 18.55 -0.69
N TRP A 172 -10.37 18.55 0.21
CA TRP A 172 -10.20 18.00 1.55
C TRP A 172 -9.96 16.49 1.55
N ARG A 173 -10.70 15.74 0.74
CA ARG A 173 -10.45 14.31 0.54
C ARG A 173 -9.04 14.06 0.02
N ASP A 174 -8.60 14.82 -0.98
CA ASP A 174 -7.31 14.62 -1.63
C ASP A 174 -6.17 14.99 -0.68
N VAL A 175 -6.35 16.02 0.16
CA VAL A 175 -5.42 16.38 1.25
C VAL A 175 -5.33 15.26 2.29
N ALA A 176 -6.46 14.71 2.75
CA ALA A 176 -6.47 13.59 3.69
C ALA A 176 -5.78 12.34 3.10
N THR A 177 -6.03 12.07 1.82
CA THR A 177 -5.41 10.97 1.08
C THR A 177 -3.90 11.16 0.95
N ALA A 178 -3.46 12.38 0.61
CA ALA A 178 -2.04 12.72 0.53
C ALA A 178 -1.35 12.61 1.90
N ALA A 179 -2.01 13.06 2.96
CA ALA A 179 -1.50 12.94 4.32
C ALA A 179 -1.29 11.47 4.72
N LEU A 180 -2.25 10.58 4.43
CA LEU A 180 -2.08 9.15 4.64
C LEU A 180 -0.87 8.60 3.87
N ALA A 181 -0.77 8.92 2.57
CA ALA A 181 0.33 8.45 1.73
C ALA A 181 1.69 8.87 2.30
N VAL A 182 1.83 10.14 2.71
CA VAL A 182 3.05 10.66 3.33
C VAL A 182 3.35 9.93 4.63
N VAL A 183 2.36 9.75 5.51
CA VAL A 183 2.54 9.04 6.79
C VAL A 183 3.01 7.60 6.55
N LEU A 184 2.36 6.86 5.64
CA LEU A 184 2.74 5.48 5.32
C LEU A 184 4.15 5.39 4.75
N VAL A 185 4.53 6.28 3.82
CA VAL A 185 5.89 6.35 3.28
C VAL A 185 6.90 6.61 4.39
N LEU A 186 6.64 7.58 5.27
CA LEU A 186 7.53 7.89 6.39
C LEU A 186 7.69 6.70 7.34
N VAL A 187 6.58 6.05 7.72
CA VAL A 187 6.60 4.86 8.58
C VAL A 187 7.44 3.75 7.95
N MET A 188 7.26 3.49 6.65
CA MET A 188 8.01 2.44 5.95
C MET A 188 9.50 2.78 5.84
N VAL A 189 9.85 4.02 5.52
CA VAL A 189 11.26 4.47 5.43
C VAL A 189 11.94 4.40 6.80
N VAL A 190 11.29 4.88 7.86
CA VAL A 190 11.83 4.83 9.23
C VAL A 190 12.01 3.39 9.68
N ALA A 191 11.03 2.51 9.43
CA ALA A 191 11.13 1.10 9.76
C ALA A 191 12.34 0.43 9.07
N ARG A 192 12.64 0.78 7.81
CA ARG A 192 13.81 0.26 7.08
C ARG A 192 15.12 0.78 7.63
N ARG A 193 15.21 2.08 7.86
CA ARG A 193 16.42 2.70 8.42
C ARG A 193 16.76 2.14 9.78
N ARG A 194 15.77 1.90 10.65
CA ARG A 194 16.00 1.28 11.96
C ARG A 194 16.63 -0.10 11.84
N LYS A 195 16.17 -0.93 10.89
CA LYS A 195 16.72 -2.29 10.71
C LYS A 195 18.09 -2.32 10.06
N GLN A 196 18.36 -1.41 9.14
CA GLN A 196 19.67 -1.27 8.50
C GLN A 196 20.70 -0.58 9.42
N GLY A 197 20.22 0.22 10.36
CA GLY A 197 21.03 0.94 11.36
C GLY A 197 21.18 0.22 12.69
N LEU A 198 20.76 -1.06 12.83
CA LEU A 198 21.24 -1.90 13.94
C LEU A 198 22.68 -2.32 13.61
N PRO A 199 23.71 -1.77 14.27
CA PRO A 199 25.05 -2.28 14.09
C PRO A 199 25.10 -3.74 14.56
N SER A 200 25.66 -4.61 13.72
CA SER A 200 26.15 -5.95 14.07
C SER A 200 27.36 -5.88 15.03
N SER A 201 27.31 -5.00 16.04
CA SER A 201 28.39 -4.75 17.00
C SER A 201 28.12 -5.32 18.38
N ALA A 202 27.06 -6.12 18.55
CA ALA A 202 26.81 -6.85 19.81
C ALA A 202 27.27 -8.33 19.76
N ALA A 203 27.94 -8.77 18.69
CA ALA A 203 28.30 -10.19 18.51
C ALA A 203 29.80 -10.45 18.22
N SER A 204 30.69 -9.49 18.43
CA SER A 204 32.14 -9.70 18.24
C SER A 204 33.01 -9.20 19.40
N THR A 205 32.45 -9.07 20.62
CA THR A 205 33.22 -8.61 21.79
C THR A 205 33.51 -9.70 22.82
N ASP A 206 33.38 -10.99 22.48
CA ASP A 206 33.75 -12.10 23.39
C ASP A 206 34.67 -13.17 22.77
N ALA A 207 35.33 -12.87 21.64
CA ALA A 207 36.28 -13.78 21.01
C ALA A 207 37.66 -13.14 20.79
N SER A 208 38.29 -12.65 21.87
CA SER A 208 39.72 -12.36 21.89
C SER A 208 40.28 -12.32 23.33
N SER A 209 40.27 -13.48 23.98
CA SER A 209 41.27 -13.79 25.01
C SER A 209 41.58 -15.28 24.94
N SER A 210 42.13 -15.68 23.79
CA SER A 210 42.84 -16.96 23.65
C SER A 210 44.33 -16.67 23.72
N ASP A 211 44.92 -17.14 24.80
CA ASP A 211 46.17 -17.91 24.84
C ASP A 211 47.02 -17.97 23.56
N GLY A 212 48.32 -17.78 23.79
CA GLY A 212 49.35 -18.56 23.12
C GLY A 212 50.23 -17.77 22.16
N ASN A 213 51.38 -17.29 22.64
CA ASN A 213 52.57 -17.25 21.80
C ASN A 213 53.79 -17.74 22.60
N ASP A 214 54.38 -18.80 22.07
CA ASP A 214 55.41 -19.65 22.66
C ASP A 214 56.81 -19.02 22.71
N ALA A 215 57.56 -19.48 23.72
CA ALA A 215 58.97 -19.87 23.74
C ALA A 215 60.04 -19.03 22.98
N SER A 216 61.01 -18.50 23.73
CA SER A 216 62.46 -18.78 23.55
C SER A 216 63.34 -17.88 24.42
N THR A 217 63.93 -18.41 25.50
CA THR A 217 65.23 -17.95 26.03
C THR A 217 65.76 -18.96 27.05
N GLU A 218 66.51 -19.94 26.55
CA GLU A 218 67.37 -20.80 27.36
C GLU A 218 68.82 -20.58 26.89
N GLY A 219 69.74 -20.28 27.82
CA GLY A 219 71.18 -20.40 27.59
C GLY A 219 72.05 -19.15 27.80
N ARG A 220 72.29 -18.74 29.06
CA ARG A 220 73.59 -18.14 29.46
C ARG A 220 73.75 -18.07 30.99
N GLY A 221 74.71 -18.81 31.55
CA GLY A 221 75.16 -18.65 32.95
C GLY A 221 76.00 -19.79 33.50
N MET A 222 77.32 -19.76 33.23
CA MET A 222 78.37 -20.67 33.73
C MET A 222 78.44 -20.80 35.27
N PRO A 223 78.95 -21.94 35.79
CA PRO A 223 79.34 -22.08 37.19
C PRO A 223 80.73 -21.46 37.45
N LYS A 224 80.90 -20.85 38.64
CA LYS A 224 82.19 -20.37 39.14
C LYS A 224 82.99 -21.54 39.75
N MET A 225 84.28 -21.57 39.45
CA MET A 225 85.32 -22.20 40.28
C MET A 225 85.65 -21.29 41.46
#